data_AF-A0ABD2ZUE1-F1
#
_entry.id   AF-A0ABD2ZUE1-F1
#
_cell.length_a   1.000
_cell.length_b   1.000
_cell.length_c   1.000
_cell.angle_alpha   90.00
_cell.angle_beta   90.00
_cell.angle_gamma   90.00
#
_symmetry.space_group_name_H-M   'P 1'
#
loop_
_entity.id
_entity.type
_entity.pdbx_description
1 polymer ?
#
loop_
_entity_poly.entity_id
_entity_poly.type
_entity_poly.pdbx_seq_one_letter_code
_entity_poly.pdbx_strand_id
1 'polypeptide(L)'
;MVKNRARPEGSICEAYLSQETSYFYSYFFESHVQCNSKRTGRNEIDGFDATMPPTLSVSNEPGRPTGKSKQRFLTNQKMVTAALDVLLNCDEVKPFLT
;
A
#
# COMPACT_ATOMS: atom_id res chain seq x y z
N MET A 1 -13.56 5.22 11.65
CA MET A 1 -14.99 5.60 11.60
C MET A 1 -15.22 6.71 12.61
N VAL A 2 -15.71 7.87 12.17
CA VAL A 2 -16.03 8.99 13.07
C VAL A 2 -17.24 8.58 13.91
N LYS A 3 -17.03 8.45 15.23
CA LYS A 3 -18.07 8.00 16.16
C LYS A 3 -19.01 9.13 16.58
N ASN A 4 -18.53 10.38 16.58
CA ASN A 4 -19.32 11.56 16.92
C ASN A 4 -19.82 12.27 15.65
N ARG A 5 -21.08 12.01 15.30
CA ARG A 5 -21.75 12.64 14.15
C ARG A 5 -22.32 14.03 14.44
N ALA A 6 -22.35 14.46 15.70
CA ALA A 6 -22.87 15.76 16.10
C ALA A 6 -21.85 16.90 15.90
N ARG A 7 -20.55 16.58 15.89
CA ARG A 7 -19.44 17.51 15.65
C ARG A 7 -18.32 16.84 14.85
N PRO A 8 -18.53 16.61 13.54
CA PRO A 8 -17.57 15.89 12.72
C PRO A 8 -16.24 16.62 12.60
N GLU A 9 -16.23 17.96 12.49
CA GLU A 9 -15.00 18.76 12.38
C GLU A 9 -14.13 18.66 13.62
N GLY A 10 -14.71 18.79 14.81
CA GLY A 10 -13.98 18.65 16.07
C GLY A 10 -13.37 17.26 16.23
N SER A 11 -14.09 16.23 15.81
CA SER A 11 -13.61 14.85 15.85
C SER A 11 -12.47 14.60 14.85
N ILE A 12 -12.50 15.27 13.69
CA ILE A 12 -11.43 15.21 12.70
C ILE A 12 -10.18 15.89 13.27
N CYS A 13 -10.31 17.12 13.79
CA CYS A 13 -9.20 17.85 14.40
C CYS A 13 -8.56 17.06 15.54
N GLU A 14 -9.37 16.47 16.43
CA GLU A 14 -8.87 15.62 17.52
C GLU A 14 -8.09 14.41 17.02
N ALA A 15 -8.60 13.73 15.98
CA ALA A 15 -7.90 12.59 15.38
C ALA A 15 -6.54 12.99 14.80
N TYR A 16 -6.44 14.16 14.14
CA TYR A 16 -5.17 14.68 13.62
C TYR A 16 -4.20 15.02 14.76
N LEU A 17 -4.63 15.73 15.80
CA LEU A 17 -3.78 16.04 16.96
C LEU A 17 -3.26 14.77 17.64
N SER A 18 -4.12 13.76 17.82
CA SER A 18 -3.74 12.46 18.38
C SER A 18 -2.70 11.73 17.50
N GLN A 19 -2.87 11.80 16.17
CA GLN A 19 -1.95 11.20 15.22
C GLN A 19 -0.58 11.89 15.24
N GLU A 20 -0.54 13.23 15.18
CA GLU A 20 0.70 14.01 15.17
C GLU A 20 1.49 13.86 16.47
N THR A 21 0.81 13.91 17.62
CA THR A 21 1.47 13.70 18.92
C THR A 21 2.08 12.31 19.01
N SER A 22 1.33 11.27 18.61
CA SER A 22 1.85 9.89 18.57
C SER A 22 3.05 9.74 17.64
N TYR A 23 3.04 10.45 16.49
CA TYR A 23 4.15 10.47 15.56
C TYR A 23 5.38 11.16 16.15
N PHE A 24 5.20 12.31 16.80
CA PHE A 24 6.28 13.05 17.47
C PHE A 24 6.94 12.22 18.59
N TYR A 25 6.16 11.53 19.42
CA TYR A 25 6.73 10.67 20.47
C TYR A 25 7.50 9.47 19.91
N SER A 26 7.16 9.01 18.70
CA SER A 26 7.79 7.84 18.11
C SER A 26 9.30 7.97 17.88
N TYR A 27 9.81 9.20 17.75
CA TYR A 27 11.23 9.49 17.60
C TYR A 27 12.04 9.22 18.87
N PHE A 28 11.40 9.23 20.04
CA PHE A 28 12.06 9.03 21.33
C PHE A 28 11.99 7.59 21.82
N PHE A 29 11.25 6.71 21.13
CA PHE A 29 11.15 5.30 21.49
C PHE A 29 12.23 4.46 20.80
N GLU A 30 12.76 3.49 21.53
CA GLU A 30 13.71 2.50 21.00
C GLU A 30 13.15 1.75 19.77
N SER A 31 14.04 1.22 18.94
CA SER A 31 13.70 0.57 17.66
C SER A 31 12.70 -0.58 17.83
N HIS A 32 12.79 -1.32 18.94
CA HIS A 32 11.93 -2.46 19.25
C HIS A 32 10.49 -2.08 19.67
N VAL A 33 10.26 -0.80 20.04
CA VAL A 33 8.93 -0.32 20.42
C VAL A 33 8.12 -0.05 19.16
N GLN A 34 7.03 -0.80 19.03
CA GLN A 34 6.09 -0.67 17.93
C GLN A 34 5.31 0.65 18.02
N CYS A 35 5.52 1.52 17.04
CA CYS A 35 4.84 2.81 16.92
C CYS A 35 4.08 2.87 15.60
N ASN A 36 3.02 3.69 15.52
CA ASN A 36 2.27 3.85 14.28
C ASN A 36 3.12 4.38 13.11
N SER A 37 4.19 5.12 13.37
CA SER A 37 5.15 5.58 12.35
C SER A 37 6.00 4.44 11.76
N LYS A 38 6.21 3.37 12.53
CA LYS A 38 7.02 2.20 12.15
C LYS A 38 6.17 1.07 11.57
N ARG A 39 4.84 1.21 11.61
CA ARG A 39 3.92 0.24 11.01
C ARG A 39 3.87 0.43 9.51
N THR A 40 3.97 -0.69 8.80
CA THR A 40 3.63 -0.85 7.38
C THR A 40 2.28 -0.18 7.11
N GLY A 41 2.16 0.49 5.95
CA GLY A 41 0.94 1.21 5.57
C GLY A 41 -0.30 0.31 5.69
N ARG A 42 -1.49 0.89 5.93
CA ARG A 42 -2.73 0.10 6.14
C ARG A 42 -3.06 -0.89 5.01
N ASN A 43 -2.50 -0.68 3.81
CA ASN A 43 -2.69 -1.52 2.64
C ASN A 43 -1.49 -2.42 2.34
N GLU A 44 -0.37 -2.21 3.02
CA GLU A 44 0.84 -3.00 2.89
C GLU A 44 0.70 -4.24 3.79
N ILE A 45 0.99 -5.40 3.25
CA ILE A 45 0.95 -6.64 4.01
C ILE A 45 2.20 -6.70 4.90
N ASP A 46 2.01 -6.75 6.21
CA ASP A 46 3.03 -7.20 7.15
C ASP A 46 3.21 -8.72 6.94
N GLY A 47 4.34 -9.09 6.35
CA GLY A 47 4.60 -10.46 5.90
C GLY A 47 4.86 -10.54 4.41
N PHE A 48 6.03 -10.06 3.99
CA PHE A 48 6.67 -10.63 2.80
C PHE A 48 6.92 -12.10 3.12
N ASP A 49 6.10 -12.99 2.54
CA ASP A 49 6.43 -14.40 2.55
C ASP A 49 7.71 -14.54 1.73
N ALA A 50 8.83 -14.84 2.39
CA ALA A 50 10.14 -15.02 1.74
C ALA A 50 10.14 -16.12 0.68
N THR A 51 9.05 -16.90 0.61
CA THR A 51 8.80 -17.93 -0.40
C THR A 51 8.15 -17.39 -1.68
N MET A 52 7.73 -16.11 -1.72
CA MET A 52 7.19 -15.49 -2.93
C MET A 52 8.30 -15.29 -3.98
N PRO A 53 8.06 -15.68 -5.24
CA PRO A 53 9.03 -15.44 -6.30
C PRO A 53 9.22 -13.94 -6.51
N PRO A 54 10.43 -13.49 -6.87
CA PRO A 54 10.66 -12.09 -7.21
C PRO A 54 9.73 -11.68 -8.36
N THR A 55 9.01 -10.58 -8.17
CA THR A 55 8.16 -9.98 -9.20
C THR A 55 8.93 -8.87 -9.92
N LEU A 56 8.31 -8.31 -10.96
CA LEU A 56 8.86 -7.14 -11.66
C LEU A 56 8.90 -5.95 -10.70
N SER A 57 9.90 -5.06 -10.82
CA SER A 57 10.00 -3.82 -10.03
C SER A 57 8.69 -3.05 -9.90
N VAL A 58 7.94 -2.92 -11.00
CA VAL A 58 6.63 -2.25 -11.07
C VAL A 58 5.52 -2.93 -10.25
N SER A 59 5.74 -4.16 -9.78
CA SER A 59 4.75 -4.97 -9.06
C SER A 59 5.37 -5.71 -7.86
N ASN A 60 6.35 -5.10 -7.21
CA ASN A 60 7.01 -5.66 -6.02
C ASN A 60 6.23 -5.49 -4.72
N GLU A 61 5.16 -4.67 -4.72
CA GLU A 61 4.36 -4.46 -3.52
C GLU A 61 3.31 -5.58 -3.35
N PRO A 62 3.32 -6.29 -2.20
CA PRO A 62 2.32 -7.31 -1.92
C PRO A 62 0.97 -6.65 -1.61
N GLY A 63 -0.04 -6.96 -2.43
CA GLY A 63 -1.41 -6.51 -2.22
C GLY A 63 -2.27 -7.54 -1.48
N ARG A 64 -3.18 -7.09 -0.61
CA ARG A 64 -4.17 -7.97 0.04
C ARG A 64 -5.46 -8.01 -0.79
N PRO A 65 -5.87 -9.14 -1.37
CA PRO A 65 -7.15 -9.22 -2.05
C PRO A 65 -8.29 -9.03 -1.04
N THR A 66 -9.18 -8.08 -1.31
CA THR A 66 -10.34 -7.80 -0.47
C THR A 66 -11.63 -8.25 -1.14
N GLY A 67 -12.49 -8.94 -0.39
CA GLY A 67 -13.81 -9.36 -0.84
C GLY A 67 -13.84 -10.74 -1.49
N LYS A 68 -14.98 -11.08 -2.12
CA LYS A 68 -15.15 -12.37 -2.82
C LYS A 68 -14.39 -12.35 -4.13
N SER A 69 -13.65 -13.42 -4.41
CA SER A 69 -13.00 -13.62 -5.70
C SER A 69 -14.04 -13.70 -6.82
N LYS A 70 -13.76 -13.04 -7.94
CA LYS A 70 -14.56 -13.12 -9.16
C LYS A 70 -13.62 -13.37 -10.32
N GLN A 71 -13.92 -14.40 -11.11
CA GLN A 71 -13.24 -14.59 -12.39
C GLN A 71 -13.84 -13.61 -13.40
N ARG A 72 -12.96 -12.92 -14.13
CA ARG A 72 -13.33 -12.06 -15.25
C ARG A 72 -12.28 -12.23 -16.35
N PHE A 73 -12.73 -12.27 -17.59
CA PHE A 73 -11.83 -12.20 -18.73
C PHE A 73 -11.40 -10.75 -18.96
N LEU A 74 -10.13 -10.55 -19.29
CA LEU A 74 -9.64 -9.26 -19.75
C LEU A 74 -10.10 -9.05 -21.19
N THR A 75 -10.56 -7.83 -21.50
CA THR A 75 -10.80 -7.44 -22.89
C THR A 75 -9.47 -7.23 -23.60
N ASN A 76 -9.46 -7.34 -24.93
CA ASN A 76 -8.25 -7.11 -25.74
C ASN A 76 -7.61 -5.75 -25.44
N GLN A 77 -8.42 -4.70 -25.29
CA GLN A 77 -7.91 -3.37 -24.90
C GLN A 77 -7.18 -3.40 -23.56
N LYS A 78 -7.75 -4.05 -22.53
CA LYS A 78 -7.11 -4.16 -21.22
C LYS A 78 -5.83 -4.97 -21.26
N MET A 79 -5.77 -6.01 -22.09
CA MET A 79 -4.55 -6.79 -22.31
C MET A 79 -3.44 -5.92 -22.91
N VAL A 80 -3.76 -5.14 -23.96
CA VAL A 80 -2.80 -4.22 -24.60
C VAL A 80 -2.34 -3.14 -23.61
N THR A 81 -3.26 -2.55 -22.85
CA THR A 81 -2.92 -1.54 -21.83
C THR A 81 -2.01 -2.11 -20.74
N ALA A 82 -2.31 -3.31 -20.21
CA ALA A 82 -1.48 -3.95 -19.20
C ALA A 82 -0.08 -4.29 -19.73
N ALA A 83 0.02 -4.75 -20.98
CA ALA A 83 1.30 -5.00 -21.62
C ALA A 83 2.12 -3.71 -21.78
N LEU A 84 1.50 -2.63 -22.27
CA LEU A 84 2.18 -1.33 -22.42
C LEU A 84 2.67 -0.77 -21.08
N ASP A 85 1.88 -0.90 -20.03
CA ASP A 85 2.25 -0.45 -18.69
C ASP A 85 3.53 -1.11 -18.19
N VAL A 86 3.65 -2.43 -18.39
CA VAL A 86 4.88 -3.17 -18.09
C VAL A 86 6.05 -2.68 -18.94
N LEU A 87 5.87 -2.49 -20.26
CA LEU A 87 6.94 -2.05 -21.15
C LEU A 87 7.47 -0.64 -20.82
N LEU A 88 6.60 0.26 -20.37
CA LEU A 88 6.96 1.66 -20.09
C LEU A 88 7.57 1.85 -18.70
N ASN A 89 7.11 1.07 -17.71
CA ASN A 89 7.43 1.30 -16.30
C ASN A 89 8.39 0.27 -15.69
N CYS A 90 8.73 -0.81 -16.41
CA CYS A 90 9.62 -1.86 -15.91
C CYS A 90 11.04 -1.68 -16.47
N ASP A 91 11.99 -1.31 -15.61
CA ASP A 91 13.39 -1.10 -15.98
C ASP A 91 14.05 -2.37 -16.52
N GLU A 92 13.64 -3.53 -16.00
CA GLU A 92 14.14 -4.85 -16.39
C GLU A 92 13.81 -5.23 -17.83
N VAL A 93 12.80 -4.58 -18.44
CA VAL A 93 12.36 -4.87 -19.81
C VAL A 93 13.08 -3.99 -20.84
N LYS A 94 13.64 -2.86 -20.42
CA LYS A 94 14.37 -1.93 -21.31
C LYS A 94 15.45 -2.59 -22.18
N PRO A 95 16.26 -3.55 -21.68
CA PRO A 95 17.27 -4.23 -22.50
C PRO A 95 16.72 -5.07 -23.66
N PHE A 96 15.42 -5.41 -23.64
CA PHE A 96 14.77 -6.23 -24.65
C PHE A 96 13.99 -5.41 -25.69
N LEU A 97 13.93 -4.08 -25.53
CA LEU A 97 13.26 -3.15 -26.45
C LEU A 97 14.19 -2.61 -27.55
N THR A 98 15.45 -3.04 -27.56
CA THR A 98 16.48 -2.73 -28.57
C THR A 98 16.45 -3.68 -29.76
#